data_AF-A0A9Q4NYA8-F1
#
_entry.id   AF-A0A9Q4NYA8-F1
#
_cell.length_a   1.000
_cell.length_b   1.000
_cell.length_c   1.000
_cell.angle_alpha   90.00
_cell.angle_beta   90.00
_cell.angle_gamma   90.00
#
_symmetry.space_group_name_H-M   'P 1'
#
loop_
_entity.id
_entity.type
_entity.pdbx_description
1 polymer ?
#
loop_
_entity_poly.entity_id
_entity_poly.type
_entity_poly.pdbx_seq_one_letter_code
_entity_poly.pdbx_strand_id
1 'polypeptide(L)'
;MGNLTENDFQRVADLLGIEVAVVKAVQAVETGGHGGFVAPGRPMILFEGHIFWRELKKRGLDPERYVAGNENILYPKWEKGHYYGGMKEYERLEKAREIHKEAADASTSWGMFQVMGFNYAMCGYGSVEEMVKDMCVGE
;
A
#
# COMPACT_ATOMS: atom_id res chain seq x y z
N MET A 1 13.37 -12.03 -7.52
CA MET A 1 12.28 -11.06 -7.48
C MET A 1 11.89 -10.77 -8.91
N GLY A 2 10.63 -10.96 -9.28
CA GLY A 2 10.19 -10.81 -10.66
C GLY A 2 9.84 -9.36 -10.95
N ASN A 3 10.54 -8.76 -11.90
CA ASN A 3 10.08 -7.51 -12.52
C ASN A 3 8.97 -7.85 -13.52
N LEU A 4 8.13 -6.88 -13.86
CA LEU A 4 7.15 -7.06 -14.93
C LEU A 4 7.84 -7.46 -16.24
N THR A 5 7.34 -8.53 -16.85
CA THR A 5 7.79 -9.02 -18.16
C THR A 5 6.84 -8.60 -19.27
N GLU A 6 7.30 -8.71 -20.51
CA GLU A 6 6.43 -8.53 -21.69
C GLU A 6 5.20 -9.42 -21.67
N ASN A 7 5.32 -10.63 -21.13
CA ASN A 7 4.19 -11.55 -21.00
C ASN A 7 3.16 -11.05 -19.97
N ASP A 8 3.60 -10.37 -18.90
CA ASP A 8 2.68 -9.79 -17.91
C ASP A 8 1.88 -8.65 -18.53
N PHE A 9 2.53 -7.78 -19.30
CA PHE A 9 1.84 -6.74 -20.07
C PHE A 9 0.86 -7.32 -21.09
N GLN A 10 1.25 -8.37 -21.81
CA GLN A 10 0.36 -9.05 -22.76
C GLN A 10 -0.87 -9.64 -22.06
N ARG A 11 -0.69 -10.30 -20.91
CA ARG A 11 -1.80 -10.87 -20.13
C ARG A 11 -2.80 -9.81 -19.69
N VAL A 12 -2.32 -8.65 -19.23
CA VAL A 12 -3.20 -7.54 -18.82
C VAL A 12 -3.90 -6.91 -20.03
N ALA A 13 -3.19 -6.76 -21.14
CA ALA A 13 -3.74 -6.26 -22.40
C ALA A 13 -4.88 -7.16 -22.90
N ASP A 14 -4.67 -8.49 -22.88
CA ASP A 14 -5.67 -9.48 -23.27
C ASP A 14 -6.89 -9.45 -22.32
N LEU A 15 -6.64 -9.35 -21.01
CA LEU A 15 -7.70 -9.26 -19.99
C LEU A 15 -8.60 -8.03 -20.20
N LEU A 16 -8.00 -6.89 -20.54
CA LEU A 16 -8.70 -5.62 -20.72
C LEU A 16 -9.22 -5.40 -22.14
N GLY A 17 -8.79 -6.23 -23.10
CA GLY A 17 -9.13 -6.09 -24.52
C GLY A 17 -8.53 -4.83 -25.16
N ILE A 18 -7.33 -4.45 -24.76
CA ILE A 18 -6.63 -3.23 -25.24
C ILE A 18 -5.23 -3.55 -25.75
N GLU A 19 -4.58 -2.59 -26.40
CA GLU A 19 -3.20 -2.75 -26.86
C GLU A 19 -2.20 -2.76 -25.69
N VAL A 20 -1.17 -3.59 -25.81
CA VAL A 20 -0.03 -3.62 -24.86
C VAL A 20 0.59 -2.24 -24.67
N ALA A 21 0.66 -1.44 -25.74
CA ALA A 21 1.19 -0.08 -25.68
C ALA A 21 0.38 0.83 -24.74
N VAL A 22 -0.94 0.63 -24.65
CA VAL A 22 -1.82 1.38 -23.75
C VAL A 22 -1.54 0.98 -22.29
N VAL A 23 -1.41 -0.31 -21.99
CA VAL A 23 -1.06 -0.79 -20.65
C VAL A 23 0.29 -0.22 -20.19
N LYS A 24 1.30 -0.25 -21.07
CA LYS A 24 2.63 0.31 -20.79
C LYS A 24 2.60 1.82 -20.63
N ALA A 25 1.78 2.54 -21.41
CA ALA A 25 1.62 3.97 -21.27
C ALA A 25 1.03 4.34 -19.90
N VAL A 26 0.00 3.60 -19.45
CA VAL A 26 -0.56 3.77 -18.10
C VAL A 26 0.49 3.47 -17.04
N GLN A 27 1.21 2.34 -17.15
CA GLN A 27 2.29 2.01 -16.22
C GLN A 27 3.34 3.12 -16.16
N ALA A 28 3.80 3.66 -17.28
CA ALA A 28 4.79 4.72 -17.31
C ALA A 28 4.30 6.02 -16.65
N VAL A 29 3.05 6.42 -16.94
CA VAL A 29 2.46 7.67 -16.41
C VAL A 29 2.19 7.58 -14.91
N GLU A 30 1.57 6.49 -14.45
CA GLU A 30 1.14 6.35 -13.05
C GLU A 30 2.31 6.10 -12.08
N THR A 31 3.41 5.54 -12.58
CA THR A 31 4.55 5.12 -11.73
C THR A 31 5.75 6.05 -11.88
N GLY A 32 5.76 6.93 -12.89
CA GLY A 32 6.93 7.71 -13.28
C GLY A 32 8.12 6.83 -13.70
N GLY A 33 7.88 5.57 -14.08
CA GLY A 33 8.91 4.59 -14.43
C GLY A 33 9.61 3.93 -13.25
N HIS A 34 9.12 4.12 -12.01
CA HIS A 34 9.69 3.48 -10.83
C HIS A 34 9.20 2.03 -10.70
N GLY A 35 10.11 1.14 -10.28
CA GLY A 35 9.77 -0.24 -9.92
C GLY A 35 8.93 -0.32 -8.66
N GLY A 36 8.26 -1.44 -8.44
CA GLY A 36 7.34 -1.68 -7.33
C GLY A 36 7.99 -1.98 -5.99
N PHE A 37 9.33 -2.04 -5.88
CA PHE A 37 10.04 -2.54 -4.70
C PHE A 37 11.21 -1.65 -4.29
N VAL A 38 11.36 -1.45 -2.98
CA VAL A 38 12.52 -0.75 -2.38
C VAL A 38 13.63 -1.72 -1.95
N ALA A 39 13.30 -3.00 -1.75
CA ALA A 39 14.23 -4.09 -1.45
C ALA A 39 13.54 -5.44 -1.72
N PRO A 40 14.29 -6.56 -1.76
CA PRO A 40 13.69 -7.90 -1.84
C PRO A 40 12.64 -8.15 -0.76
N GLY A 41 11.43 -8.54 -1.19
CA GLY A 41 10.26 -8.76 -0.32
C GLY A 41 9.66 -7.50 0.29
N ARG A 42 10.09 -6.30 -0.14
CA ARG A 42 9.60 -5.01 0.38
C ARG A 42 9.08 -4.13 -0.77
N PRO A 43 7.78 -4.20 -1.09
CA PRO A 43 7.19 -3.30 -2.07
C PRO A 43 7.34 -1.84 -1.63
N MET A 44 7.26 -0.91 -2.56
CA MET A 44 7.06 0.49 -2.25
C MET A 44 5.78 0.63 -1.44
N ILE A 45 5.84 1.39 -0.35
CA ILE A 45 4.68 1.66 0.49
C ILE A 45 4.62 3.15 0.86
N LEU A 46 3.41 3.61 1.16
CA LEU A 46 3.16 4.85 1.87
C LEU A 46 2.18 4.57 3.01
N PHE A 47 2.59 4.86 4.23
CA PHE A 47 1.73 4.67 5.39
C PHE A 47 0.91 5.95 5.66
N GLU A 48 -0.40 5.81 5.78
CA GLU A 48 -1.33 6.92 5.92
C GLU A 48 -1.90 7.02 7.33
N GLY A 49 -1.26 7.79 8.22
CA GLY A 49 -1.66 7.86 9.65
C GLY A 49 -3.08 8.36 9.90
N HIS A 50 -3.60 9.21 9.01
CA HIS A 50 -5.00 9.66 9.05
C HIS A 50 -6.00 8.61 8.57
N ILE A 51 -5.57 7.69 7.71
CA ILE A 51 -6.36 6.53 7.35
C ILE A 51 -6.31 5.52 8.49
N PHE A 52 -5.16 5.37 9.15
CA PHE A 52 -5.03 4.50 10.33
C PHE A 52 -5.98 4.89 11.45
N TRP A 53 -6.10 6.20 11.72
CA TRP A 53 -7.13 6.73 12.61
C TRP A 53 -8.53 6.26 12.24
N ARG A 54 -8.90 6.35 10.95
CA ARG A 54 -10.21 5.94 10.44
C ARG A 54 -10.40 4.42 10.52
N GLU A 55 -9.39 3.64 10.20
CA GLU A 55 -9.44 2.17 10.20
C GLU A 55 -9.53 1.59 11.62
N LEU A 56 -8.93 2.25 12.63
CA LEU A 56 -9.14 1.95 14.05
C LEU A 56 -10.60 2.23 14.45
N LYS A 57 -11.15 3.40 14.10
CA LYS A 57 -12.56 3.74 14.40
C LYS A 57 -13.54 2.76 13.77
N LYS A 58 -13.32 2.37 12.51
CA LYS A 58 -14.15 1.37 11.81
C LYS A 58 -14.17 0.01 12.52
N ARG A 59 -13.10 -0.33 13.24
CA ARG A 59 -12.97 -1.58 14.00
C ARG A 59 -13.40 -1.44 15.46
N GLY A 60 -14.05 -0.32 15.82
CA GLY A 60 -14.57 -0.09 17.16
C GLY A 60 -13.51 0.32 18.19
N LEU A 61 -12.30 0.66 17.75
CA LEU A 61 -11.27 1.20 18.64
C LEU A 61 -11.35 2.71 18.71
N ASP A 62 -11.00 3.23 19.87
CA ASP A 62 -10.84 4.65 20.14
C ASP A 62 -9.37 5.06 19.86
N PRO A 63 -9.08 5.76 18.75
CA PRO A 63 -7.71 6.12 18.38
C PRO A 63 -7.08 7.08 19.38
N GLU A 64 -7.88 7.90 20.08
CA GLU A 64 -7.40 8.92 21.00
C GLU A 64 -6.57 8.29 22.13
N ARG A 65 -6.82 7.03 22.48
CA ARG A 65 -6.09 6.25 23.50
C ARG A 65 -4.67 5.88 23.09
N TYR A 66 -4.38 5.88 21.80
CA TYR A 66 -3.10 5.43 21.26
C TYR A 66 -2.22 6.58 20.76
N VAL A 67 -2.68 7.84 20.80
CA VAL A 67 -1.95 8.98 20.21
C VAL A 67 -0.63 9.25 20.92
N ALA A 68 -0.60 9.17 22.26
CA ALA A 68 0.59 9.51 23.03
C ALA A 68 1.78 8.61 22.64
N GLY A 69 2.84 9.22 22.09
CA GLY A 69 4.02 8.52 21.58
C GLY A 69 3.87 7.97 20.15
N ASN A 70 2.72 8.16 19.50
CA ASN A 70 2.41 7.70 18.14
C ASN A 70 1.97 8.84 17.21
N GLU A 71 2.31 10.09 17.55
CA GLU A 71 1.86 11.30 16.84
C GLU A 71 2.27 11.33 15.37
N ASN A 72 3.34 10.62 15.00
CA ASN A 72 3.84 10.51 13.63
C ASN A 72 3.13 9.44 12.77
N ILE A 73 2.33 8.57 13.40
CA ILE A 73 1.60 7.48 12.74
C ILE A 73 0.10 7.51 12.98
N LEU A 74 -0.39 8.37 13.88
CA LEU A 74 -1.80 8.39 14.26
C LEU A 74 -2.28 9.82 14.52
N TYR A 75 -3.10 10.33 13.60
CA TYR A 75 -3.62 11.70 13.65
C TYR A 75 -4.95 11.79 12.87
N PRO A 76 -5.90 12.67 13.25
CA PRO A 76 -7.25 12.66 12.66
C PRO A 76 -7.36 13.30 11.27
N LYS A 77 -6.44 14.18 10.89
CA LYS A 77 -6.48 14.95 9.64
C LYS A 77 -5.19 14.77 8.86
N TRP A 78 -5.30 14.71 7.54
CA TRP A 78 -4.11 14.63 6.70
C TRP A 78 -3.19 15.84 6.92
N GLU A 79 -1.90 15.56 7.11
CA GLU A 79 -0.86 16.56 7.34
C GLU A 79 0.39 16.18 6.55
N LYS A 80 0.94 17.12 5.79
CA LYS A 80 2.08 16.90 4.88
C LYS A 80 3.39 16.53 5.60
N GLY A 81 3.51 16.84 6.91
CA GLY A 81 4.77 16.79 7.65
C GLY A 81 5.24 15.40 8.10
N HIS A 82 4.40 14.37 8.02
CA HIS A 82 4.67 13.06 8.64
C HIS A 82 5.23 11.99 7.70
N TYR A 83 5.40 12.31 6.41
CA TYR A 83 5.91 11.37 5.42
C TYR A 83 7.43 11.44 5.33
N TYR A 84 8.08 10.31 5.53
CA TYR A 84 9.54 10.21 5.39
C TYR A 84 9.93 9.65 4.02
N GLY A 85 9.08 8.82 3.42
CA GLY A 85 9.32 8.17 2.14
C GLY A 85 10.33 7.01 2.21
N GLY A 86 10.32 6.16 1.18
CA GLY A 86 11.23 5.02 1.06
C GLY A 86 11.11 4.04 2.22
N MET A 87 12.25 3.50 2.67
CA MET A 87 12.29 2.47 3.72
C MET A 87 11.80 2.94 5.09
N LYS A 88 11.76 4.26 5.35
CA LYS A 88 11.27 4.80 6.63
C LYS A 88 9.76 4.67 6.81
N GLU A 89 9.02 4.48 5.71
CA GLU A 89 7.59 4.15 5.81
C GLU A 89 7.36 2.77 6.44
N TYR A 90 8.31 1.84 6.31
CA TYR A 90 8.23 0.56 7.03
C TYR A 90 8.36 0.74 8.54
N GLU A 91 9.19 1.67 9.03
CA GLU A 91 9.28 1.96 10.46
C GLU A 91 7.93 2.48 11.00
N ARG A 92 7.25 3.34 10.23
CA ARG A 92 5.92 3.84 10.57
C ARG A 92 4.88 2.71 10.57
N LEU A 93 4.90 1.86 9.56
CA LEU A 93 4.00 0.71 9.44
C LEU A 93 4.19 -0.29 10.57
N GLU A 94 5.42 -0.70 10.89
CA GLU A 94 5.67 -1.66 11.98
C GLU A 94 5.20 -1.11 13.33
N LYS A 95 5.46 0.17 13.60
CA LYS A 95 4.95 0.84 14.81
C LYS A 95 3.41 0.85 14.86
N ALA A 96 2.73 1.03 13.72
CA ALA A 96 1.27 0.94 13.65
C ALA A 96 0.75 -0.51 13.81
N ARG A 97 1.50 -1.51 13.33
CA ARG A 97 1.17 -2.93 13.49
C ARG A 97 1.20 -3.39 14.94
N GLU A 98 2.05 -2.77 15.78
CA GLU A 98 2.06 -2.99 17.24
C GLU A 98 0.74 -2.57 17.91
N ILE A 99 0.05 -1.56 17.35
CA ILE A 99 -1.27 -1.12 17.84
C ILE A 99 -2.37 -2.02 17.25
N HIS A 100 -2.42 -2.14 15.93
CA HIS A 100 -3.40 -2.97 15.24
C HIS A 100 -2.96 -3.33 13.81
N LYS A 101 -2.44 -4.54 13.65
CA LYS A 101 -1.92 -5.06 12.37
C LYS A 101 -2.85 -4.85 11.16
N GLU A 102 -4.08 -5.34 11.23
CA GLU A 102 -4.99 -5.29 10.07
C GLU A 102 -5.37 -3.85 9.67
N ALA A 103 -5.63 -2.96 10.64
CA ALA A 103 -5.88 -1.55 10.40
C ALA A 103 -4.65 -0.85 9.82
N ALA A 104 -3.43 -1.18 10.28
CA ALA A 104 -2.19 -0.63 9.75
C ALA A 104 -1.97 -1.06 8.30
N ASP A 105 -2.16 -2.35 8.01
CA ASP A 105 -2.02 -2.90 6.67
C ASP A 105 -3.07 -2.30 5.71
N ALA A 106 -4.31 -2.08 6.19
CA ALA A 106 -5.37 -1.42 5.45
C ALA A 106 -5.10 0.08 5.19
N SER A 107 -4.27 0.70 6.04
CA SER A 107 -3.94 2.13 5.97
C SER A 107 -2.67 2.43 5.18
N THR A 108 -2.15 1.44 4.47
CA THR A 108 -0.93 1.54 3.70
C THR A 108 -1.25 1.35 2.22
N SER A 109 -0.66 2.15 1.34
CA SER A 109 -0.63 1.87 -0.10
C SER A 109 0.51 0.90 -0.42
N TRP A 110 0.27 -0.02 -1.36
CA TRP A 110 1.19 -1.12 -1.65
C TRP A 110 1.58 -1.16 -3.12
N GLY A 111 2.86 -1.41 -3.37
CA GLY A 111 3.42 -1.76 -4.67
C GLY A 111 3.53 -0.59 -5.64
N MET A 112 3.79 -0.94 -6.90
CA MET A 112 4.09 -0.02 -7.99
C MET A 112 2.98 1.03 -8.21
N PHE A 113 1.72 0.60 -8.14
CA PHE A 113 0.54 1.44 -8.38
C PHE A 113 -0.07 2.02 -7.10
N GLN A 114 0.61 1.88 -5.95
CA GLN A 114 0.19 2.45 -4.66
C GLN A 114 -1.28 2.12 -4.30
N VAL A 115 -1.67 0.85 -4.44
CA VAL A 115 -3.03 0.41 -4.14
C VAL A 115 -3.26 0.40 -2.63
N MET A 116 -4.24 1.15 -2.14
CA MET A 116 -4.58 1.20 -0.72
C MET A 116 -5.06 -0.14 -0.18
N GLY A 117 -4.50 -0.58 0.95
CA GLY A 117 -4.81 -1.86 1.58
C GLY A 117 -6.28 -2.03 1.98
N PHE A 118 -6.99 -0.94 2.32
CA PHE A 118 -8.42 -1.00 2.63
C PHE A 118 -9.28 -1.44 1.42
N ASN A 119 -8.73 -1.46 0.20
CA ASN A 119 -9.41 -1.96 -1.00
C ASN A 119 -9.26 -3.47 -1.22
N TYR A 120 -8.67 -4.22 -0.28
CA TYR A 120 -8.39 -5.67 -0.44
C TYR A 120 -9.60 -6.46 -1.00
N ALA A 121 -10.80 -6.20 -0.47
CA ALA A 121 -12.02 -6.89 -0.91
C ALA A 121 -12.42 -6.54 -2.35
N MET A 122 -12.24 -5.28 -2.77
CA MET A 122 -12.47 -4.86 -4.16
C MET A 122 -11.46 -5.47 -5.11
N CYS A 123 -10.24 -5.72 -4.63
CA CYS A 123 -9.18 -6.41 -5.37
C CYS A 123 -9.35 -7.94 -5.35
N GLY A 124 -10.40 -8.48 -4.73
CA GLY A 124 -10.71 -9.91 -4.73
C GLY A 124 -10.04 -10.73 -3.63
N TYR A 125 -9.41 -10.09 -2.64
CA TYR A 125 -8.79 -10.78 -1.50
C TYR A 125 -9.79 -11.01 -0.36
N GLY A 126 -9.62 -12.10 0.37
CA GLY A 126 -10.41 -12.41 1.57
C GLY A 126 -9.98 -11.59 2.79
N SER A 127 -8.73 -11.12 2.81
CA SER A 127 -8.20 -10.25 3.85
C SER A 127 -7.13 -9.29 3.31
N VAL A 128 -6.85 -8.22 4.07
CA VAL A 128 -5.71 -7.35 3.76
C VAL A 128 -4.37 -8.07 3.90
N GLU A 129 -4.27 -9.07 4.78
CA GLU A 129 -3.05 -9.87 4.94
C GLU A 129 -2.72 -10.66 3.66
N GLU A 130 -3.74 -11.25 3.03
CA GLU A 130 -3.58 -11.93 1.74
C GLU A 130 -3.10 -10.96 0.65
N MET A 131 -3.72 -9.78 0.56
CA MET A 131 -3.28 -8.73 -0.38
C MET A 131 -1.82 -8.34 -0.14
N VAL A 132 -1.43 -8.08 1.11
CA VAL A 132 -0.06 -7.69 1.46
C VAL A 132 0.94 -8.79 1.13
N LYS A 133 0.59 -10.05 1.39
CA LYS A 133 1.43 -11.21 1.07
C LYS A 133 1.73 -11.27 -0.42
N ASP A 134 0.71 -11.15 -1.28
CA ASP A 134 0.90 -11.21 -2.73
C ASP A 134 1.69 -10.00 -3.25
N MET A 135 1.42 -8.81 -2.70
CA MET A 135 2.18 -7.58 -3.01
C MET A 135 3.67 -7.66 -2.63
N CYS A 136 4.08 -8.63 -1.79
CA CYS A 136 5.49 -8.83 -1.41
C CYS A 136 6.23 -9.84 -2.29
N VAL A 137 5.55 -10.55 -3.21
CA VAL A 137 6.14 -11.63 -4.03
C VAL A 137 6.88 -11.09 -5.26
N GLY A 138 6.28 -10.12 -5.96
CA GLY A 138 6.78 -9.58 -7.23
C GLY A 138 5.91 -8.44 -7.74
N GLU A 139 6.35 -7.81 -8.83
CA GLU A 139 5.59 -6.74 -9.50
C GLU A 139 4.40 -7.27 -10.30
#